data_AF-A0A4C2E0D9-F1
#
_entry.id   AF-A0A4C2E0D9-F1
#
_cell.length_a   1.000
_cell.length_b   1.000
_cell.length_c   1.000
_cell.angle_alpha   90.00
_cell.angle_beta   90.00
_cell.angle_gamma   90.00
#
_symmetry.space_group_name_H-M   'P 1'
#
loop_
_entity.id
_entity.type
_entity.pdbx_description
1 polymer ?
#
loop_
_entity_poly.entity_id
_entity_poly.type
_entity_poly.pdbx_seq_one_letter_code
_entity_poly.pdbx_strand_id
1 'polypeptide(L)'
;MDTKPSVNTPLPQNIELLSSREILELLKEHRNQLLSYVTKFHPQDELQQEVNELRSQLKLLESKFKELEYERSNTQKQLEECRIMEAQYVKLWQDLHQRIMKKYHDDTLKKQLQIQMRQLDDSSGQLEVDAGRYEDLDECLSNYINARTQYHLKREKLATWIQQGELKM
;
A
#
# COMPACT_ATOMS: atom_id res chain seq x y z
N MET A 1 11.58 -19.07 -60.23
CA MET A 1 13.04 -19.32 -60.32
C MET A 1 13.66 -18.03 -60.83
N ASP A 2 13.79 -17.04 -59.96
CA ASP A 2 14.23 -15.69 -60.36
C ASP A 2 15.73 -15.69 -60.57
N THR A 3 16.14 -15.79 -61.84
CA THR A 3 17.53 -15.57 -62.25
C THR A 3 17.84 -14.09 -62.07
N LYS A 4 18.45 -13.73 -60.94
CA LYS A 4 19.03 -12.41 -60.74
C LYS A 4 19.93 -12.07 -61.94
N PRO A 5 19.79 -10.88 -62.56
CA PRO A 5 20.67 -10.47 -63.65
C PRO A 5 22.12 -10.50 -63.15
N SER A 6 23.02 -11.08 -63.95
CA SER A 6 24.46 -11.05 -63.69
C SER A 6 24.95 -9.61 -63.87
N VAL A 7 24.82 -8.80 -62.83
CA VAL A 7 25.37 -7.44 -62.80
C VAL A 7 26.88 -7.59 -62.68
N ASN A 8 27.61 -7.27 -63.76
CA ASN A 8 29.07 -7.26 -63.75
C ASN A 8 29.54 -6.13 -62.82
N THR A 9 30.37 -6.46 -61.83
CA THR A 9 30.98 -5.46 -60.96
C THR A 9 32.07 -4.69 -61.70
N PRO A 10 32.16 -3.37 -61.51
CA PRO A 10 33.14 -2.57 -62.21
C PRO A 10 34.53 -2.94 -61.71
N LEU A 11 35.40 -3.13 -62.67
CA LEU A 11 36.77 -3.56 -62.50
C LEU A 11 37.67 -2.38 -62.05
N PRO A 12 38.75 -2.62 -61.28
CA PRO A 12 39.70 -1.57 -60.89
C PRO A 12 40.25 -0.74 -62.06
N GLN A 13 40.64 0.51 -61.81
CA GLN A 13 41.28 1.35 -62.83
C GLN A 13 42.63 0.72 -63.27
N ASN A 14 43.00 0.87 -64.54
CA ASN A 14 44.28 0.45 -65.14
C ASN A 14 44.51 -1.07 -65.37
N ILE A 15 43.45 -1.88 -65.48
CA ILE A 15 43.61 -3.33 -65.75
C ILE A 15 44.21 -3.65 -67.12
N GLU A 16 44.02 -2.74 -68.08
CA GLU A 16 44.62 -2.85 -69.41
C GLU A 16 46.15 -2.77 -69.39
N LEU A 17 46.74 -2.32 -68.27
CA LEU A 17 48.19 -2.25 -68.07
C LEU A 17 48.77 -3.51 -67.43
N LEU A 18 47.93 -4.46 -66.97
CA LEU A 18 48.41 -5.69 -66.35
C LEU A 18 48.73 -6.78 -67.38
N SER A 19 49.89 -7.42 -67.19
CA SER A 19 50.27 -8.63 -67.90
C SER A 19 49.42 -9.82 -67.45
N SER A 20 49.21 -10.80 -68.33
CA SER A 20 48.47 -12.03 -68.02
C SER A 20 49.05 -12.81 -66.83
N ARG A 21 50.35 -12.64 -66.54
CA ARG A 21 51.00 -13.20 -65.34
C ARG A 21 50.55 -12.51 -64.05
N GLU A 22 50.46 -11.18 -64.06
CA GLU A 22 50.05 -10.37 -62.91
C GLU A 22 48.56 -10.58 -62.58
N ILE A 23 47.73 -10.83 -63.60
CA ILE A 23 46.32 -11.22 -63.40
C ILE A 23 46.21 -12.59 -62.70
N LEU A 24 47.04 -13.56 -63.10
CA LEU A 24 47.08 -14.88 -62.47
C LEU A 24 47.62 -14.83 -61.03
N GLU A 25 48.60 -13.97 -60.78
CA GLU A 25 49.13 -13.68 -59.45
C GLU A 25 48.07 -12.99 -58.56
N LEU A 26 47.33 -12.02 -59.10
CA LEU A 26 46.22 -11.37 -58.40
C LEU A 26 45.12 -12.38 -58.01
N LEU A 27 44.80 -13.32 -58.90
CA LEU A 27 43.81 -14.38 -58.67
C LEU A 27 44.25 -15.44 -57.66
N LYS A 28 45.53 -15.79 -57.63
CA LYS A 28 46.05 -16.87 -56.78
C LYS A 28 46.58 -16.38 -55.44
N GLU A 29 47.30 -15.27 -55.41
CA GLU A 29 48.03 -14.77 -54.23
C GLU A 29 47.31 -13.60 -53.55
N HIS A 30 46.59 -12.77 -54.31
CA HIS A 30 45.93 -11.56 -53.78
C HIS A 30 44.39 -11.63 -53.77
N ARG A 31 43.83 -12.83 -53.62
CA ARG A 31 42.37 -13.06 -53.52
C ARG A 31 41.70 -12.25 -52.41
N ASN A 32 42.39 -11.99 -51.30
CA ASN A 32 41.86 -11.19 -50.19
C ASN A 32 41.67 -9.71 -50.56
N GLN A 33 42.50 -9.17 -51.44
CA GLN A 33 42.37 -7.80 -51.93
C GLN A 33 41.20 -7.67 -52.89
N LEU A 34 40.98 -8.69 -53.74
CA LEU A 34 39.79 -8.79 -54.59
C LEU A 34 38.51 -8.89 -53.75
N LEU A 35 38.51 -9.67 -52.67
CA LEU A 35 37.38 -9.74 -51.73
C LEU A 35 37.09 -8.37 -51.09
N SER A 36 38.13 -7.67 -50.60
CA SER A 36 37.98 -6.31 -50.05
C SER A 36 37.56 -5.26 -51.09
N TYR A 37 37.88 -5.46 -52.36
CA TYR A 37 37.41 -4.62 -53.45
C TYR A 37 35.91 -4.84 -53.71
N VAL A 38 35.46 -6.10 -53.73
CA VAL A 38 34.06 -6.46 -53.93
C VAL A 38 33.16 -5.94 -52.80
N THR A 39 33.66 -5.88 -51.55
CA THR A 39 32.88 -5.32 -50.42
C THR A 39 32.56 -3.83 -50.58
N LYS A 40 33.33 -3.07 -51.39
CA LYS A 40 33.03 -1.65 -51.68
C LYS A 40 31.74 -1.45 -52.48
N PHE A 41 31.31 -2.46 -53.22
CA PHE A 41 30.07 -2.43 -54.01
C PHE A 41 28.83 -2.87 -53.23
N HIS A 42 29.02 -3.29 -51.98
CA HIS A 42 27.94 -3.62 -51.04
C HIS A 42 28.05 -2.69 -49.83
N PRO A 43 27.75 -1.39 -49.98
CA PRO A 43 27.80 -0.45 -48.87
C PRO A 43 26.86 -0.94 -47.76
N GLN A 44 27.42 -1.16 -46.57
CA GLN A 44 26.66 -1.55 -45.38
C GLN A 44 26.25 -0.33 -44.55
N ASP A 45 26.40 0.88 -45.10
CA ASP A 45 26.26 2.13 -44.36
C ASP A 45 24.83 2.34 -43.85
N GLU A 46 23.81 2.01 -44.66
CA GLU A 46 22.40 2.06 -44.25
C GLU A 46 22.10 1.06 -43.12
N LEU A 47 22.57 -0.19 -43.27
CA LEU A 47 22.44 -1.21 -42.23
C LEU A 47 23.17 -0.81 -40.94
N GLN A 48 24.35 -0.20 -41.05
CA GLN A 48 25.09 0.31 -39.89
C GLN A 48 24.35 1.48 -39.22
N GLN A 49 23.72 2.37 -39.98
CA GLN A 49 22.88 3.44 -39.44
C GLN A 49 21.69 2.86 -38.68
N GLU A 50 20.93 1.93 -39.27
CA GLU A 50 19.80 1.26 -38.60
C GLU A 50 20.23 0.55 -37.31
N VAL A 51 21.35 -0.17 -37.34
CA VAL A 51 21.90 -0.86 -36.16
C VAL A 51 22.30 0.15 -35.08
N ASN A 52 22.87 1.29 -35.45
CA ASN A 52 23.26 2.34 -34.50
C ASN A 52 22.03 3.03 -33.90
N GLU A 53 20.98 3.26 -34.68
CA GLU A 53 19.71 3.80 -34.20
C GLU A 53 19.04 2.86 -33.21
N LEU A 54 18.90 1.58 -33.55
CA LEU A 54 18.36 0.56 -32.65
C LEU A 54 19.18 0.46 -31.36
N ARG A 55 20.51 0.53 -31.46
CA ARG A 55 21.39 0.55 -30.28
C ARG A 55 21.16 1.77 -29.40
N SER A 56 20.88 2.94 -29.99
CA SER A 56 20.55 4.15 -29.25
C SER A 56 19.20 4.05 -28.54
N GLN A 57 18.20 3.48 -29.22
CA GLN A 57 16.87 3.25 -28.64
C GLN A 57 16.93 2.25 -27.47
N LEU A 58 17.72 1.18 -27.60
CA LEU A 58 17.93 0.21 -26.53
C LEU A 58 18.59 0.85 -25.30
N LYS A 59 19.58 1.74 -25.50
CA LYS A 59 20.21 2.48 -24.38
C LYS A 59 19.22 3.41 -23.69
N LEU A 60 18.37 4.10 -24.46
CA LEU A 60 17.32 4.96 -23.90
C LEU A 60 16.28 4.14 -23.12
N LEU A 61 15.93 2.96 -23.63
CA LEU A 61 15.02 2.06 -22.94
C LEU A 61 15.64 1.58 -21.62
N GLU A 62 16.92 1.21 -21.62
CA GLU A 62 17.65 0.81 -20.43
C GLU A 62 17.69 1.94 -19.37
N SER A 63 17.89 3.21 -19.79
CA SER A 63 17.87 4.34 -18.85
C SER A 63 16.49 4.54 -18.24
N LYS A 64 15.42 4.47 -19.05
CA LYS A 64 14.04 4.58 -18.57
C LYS A 64 13.68 3.47 -17.58
N PHE A 65 14.14 2.23 -17.81
CA PHE A 65 13.91 1.15 -16.86
C PHE A 65 14.63 1.38 -15.52
N LYS A 66 15.85 1.93 -15.53
CA LYS A 66 16.57 2.28 -14.30
C LYS A 66 15.85 3.38 -13.51
N GLU A 67 15.35 4.40 -14.20
CA GLU A 67 14.54 5.46 -13.59
C GLU A 67 13.25 4.90 -12.99
N LEU A 68 12.53 4.07 -13.75
CA LEU A 68 11.30 3.44 -13.28
C LEU A 68 11.53 2.52 -12.07
N GLU A 69 12.65 1.80 -12.03
CA GLU A 69 13.02 0.96 -10.90
C GLU A 69 13.27 1.81 -9.64
N TYR A 70 13.92 2.96 -9.79
CA TYR A 70 14.11 3.93 -8.71
C TYR A 70 12.77 4.47 -8.21
N GLU A 71 11.89 4.93 -9.11
CA GLU A 71 10.56 5.43 -8.76
C GLU A 71 9.71 4.36 -8.07
N ARG A 72 9.76 3.11 -8.56
CA ARG A 72 9.08 1.97 -7.94
C ARG A 72 9.58 1.74 -6.52
N SER A 73 10.90 1.75 -6.31
CA SER A 73 11.50 1.57 -4.98
C SER A 73 11.07 2.68 -4.02
N ASN A 74 11.06 3.94 -4.49
CA ASN A 74 10.64 5.07 -3.68
C ASN A 74 9.14 4.99 -3.31
N THR A 75 8.29 4.66 -4.28
CA THR A 75 6.85 4.49 -4.05
C THR A 75 6.58 3.35 -3.07
N GLN A 76 7.34 2.25 -3.16
CA GLN A 76 7.22 1.13 -2.25
C GLN A 76 7.59 1.51 -0.80
N LYS A 77 8.59 2.37 -0.60
CA LYS A 77 8.92 2.90 0.73
C LYS A 77 7.79 3.77 1.28
N GLN A 78 7.26 4.69 0.47
CA GLN A 78 6.13 5.55 0.88
C GLN A 78 4.89 4.73 1.23
N LEU A 79 4.60 3.67 0.48
CA LEU A 79 3.49 2.76 0.77
C LEU A 79 3.67 2.07 2.13
N GLU A 80 4.89 1.65 2.46
CA GLU A 80 5.19 1.01 3.74
C GLU A 80 5.05 1.99 4.91
N GLU A 81 5.48 3.25 4.74
CA GLU A 81 5.25 4.31 5.72
C GLU A 81 3.75 4.57 5.94
N CYS A 82 2.95 4.60 4.87
CA CYS A 82 1.50 4.72 4.96
C CYS A 82 0.87 3.56 5.74
N ARG A 83 1.33 2.32 5.53
CA ARG A 83 0.85 1.14 6.26
C ARG A 83 1.18 1.22 7.76
N ILE A 84 2.38 1.71 8.10
CA ILE A 84 2.76 1.93 9.49
C ILE A 84 1.83 2.98 10.12
N MET A 85 1.56 4.09 9.42
CA MET A 85 0.63 5.11 9.92
C MET A 85 -0.79 4.59 10.07
N GLU A 86 -1.28 3.78 9.12
CA GLU A 86 -2.58 3.13 9.22
C GLU A 86 -2.68 2.23 10.47
N ALA A 87 -1.65 1.42 10.73
CA ALA A 87 -1.61 0.58 11.92
C ALA A 87 -1.64 1.41 13.21
N GLN A 88 -0.92 2.54 13.26
CA GLN A 88 -0.96 3.47 14.39
C GLN A 88 -2.34 4.09 14.57
N TYR A 89 -2.97 4.52 13.48
CA TYR A 89 -4.32 5.06 13.49
C TYR A 89 -5.33 4.05 14.03
N VAL A 90 -5.31 2.82 13.50
CA VAL A 90 -6.20 1.74 13.95
C VAL A 90 -6.03 1.47 15.43
N LYS A 91 -4.79 1.43 15.93
CA LYS A 91 -4.52 1.25 17.37
C LYS A 91 -5.13 2.38 18.21
N LEU A 92 -4.89 3.63 17.84
CA LEU A 92 -5.44 4.80 18.55
C LEU A 92 -6.97 4.79 18.53
N TRP A 93 -7.57 4.45 17.39
CA TRP A 93 -9.01 4.32 17.26
C TRP A 93 -9.56 3.21 18.15
N GLN A 94 -8.93 2.03 18.18
CA GLN A 94 -9.32 0.92 19.04
C GLN A 94 -9.23 1.31 20.53
N ASP A 95 -8.15 1.95 20.95
CA ASP A 95 -7.97 2.39 22.33
C ASP A 95 -9.04 3.41 22.74
N LEU A 96 -9.33 4.39 21.87
CA LEU A 96 -10.39 5.36 22.09
C LEU A 96 -11.76 4.68 22.16
N HIS A 97 -12.05 3.82 21.19
CA HIS A 97 -13.31 3.11 21.11
C HIS A 97 -13.53 2.24 22.34
N GLN A 98 -12.51 1.52 22.82
CA GLN A 98 -12.59 0.76 24.06
C GLN A 98 -12.85 1.65 25.28
N ARG A 99 -12.24 2.83 25.37
CA ARG A 99 -12.52 3.77 26.48
C ARG A 99 -13.96 4.26 26.44
N ILE A 100 -14.48 4.58 25.25
CA ILE A 100 -15.88 4.95 25.05
C ILE A 100 -16.77 3.79 25.48
N MET A 101 -16.56 2.60 24.93
CA MET A 101 -17.37 1.42 25.22
C MET A 101 -17.38 1.01 26.70
N LYS A 102 -16.25 1.17 27.40
CA LYS A 102 -16.15 0.80 28.83
C LYS A 102 -16.68 1.86 29.80
N LYS A 103 -16.74 3.14 29.44
CA LYS A 103 -17.07 4.21 30.39
C LYS A 103 -18.23 5.11 29.99
N TYR A 104 -18.39 5.36 28.69
CA TYR A 104 -19.26 6.41 28.18
C TYR A 104 -20.37 5.87 27.28
N HIS A 105 -20.27 4.62 26.85
CA HIS A 105 -21.30 3.98 26.05
C HIS A 105 -22.59 3.84 26.85
N ASP A 106 -23.69 4.10 26.17
CA ASP A 106 -25.02 4.24 26.76
C ASP A 106 -25.41 2.99 27.56
N ASP A 107 -25.17 1.80 27.01
CA ASP A 107 -25.46 0.54 27.70
C ASP A 107 -24.59 0.35 28.95
N THR A 108 -23.34 0.81 28.92
CA THR A 108 -22.42 0.68 30.04
C THR A 108 -22.82 1.61 31.18
N LEU A 109 -23.22 2.85 30.86
CA LEU A 109 -23.77 3.79 31.83
C LEU A 109 -25.09 3.29 32.42
N LYS A 110 -25.99 2.75 31.59
CA LYS A 110 -27.24 2.11 32.05
C LYS A 110 -26.96 0.94 32.99
N LYS A 111 -26.03 0.04 32.63
CA LYS A 111 -25.62 -1.08 33.48
C LYS A 111 -25.01 -0.60 34.79
N GLN A 112 -24.16 0.42 34.76
CA GLN A 112 -23.58 1.01 35.98
C GLN A 112 -24.67 1.59 36.90
N LEU A 113 -25.66 2.27 36.33
CA LEU A 113 -26.79 2.80 37.08
C LEU A 113 -27.63 1.67 37.70
N GLN A 114 -27.88 0.59 36.96
CA GLN A 114 -28.56 -0.60 37.48
C GLN A 114 -27.79 -1.27 38.63
N ILE A 115 -26.46 -1.37 38.53
CA ILE A 115 -25.61 -1.91 39.61
C ILE A 115 -25.71 -1.02 40.85
N GLN A 116 -25.62 0.30 40.70
CA GLN A 116 -25.78 1.22 41.82
C GLN A 116 -27.17 1.13 42.48
N MET A 117 -28.22 0.89 41.69
CA MET A 117 -29.56 0.66 42.23
C MET A 117 -29.61 -0.62 43.06
N ARG A 118 -29.03 -1.73 42.58
CA ARG A 118 -28.96 -2.97 43.35
C ARG A 118 -28.20 -2.77 44.66
N GLN A 119 -27.08 -2.06 44.63
CA GLN A 119 -26.31 -1.74 45.84
C GLN A 119 -27.11 -0.92 46.86
N LEU A 120 -27.93 0.04 46.40
CA LEU A 120 -28.81 0.81 47.30
C LEU A 120 -29.94 -0.04 47.86
N ASP A 121 -30.49 -0.97 47.07
CA ASP A 121 -31.52 -1.92 47.52
C ASP A 121 -30.94 -2.88 48.57
N ASP A 122 -29.78 -3.47 48.30
CA ASP A 122 -29.05 -4.35 49.22
C ASP A 122 -28.65 -3.61 50.50
N SER A 123 -28.16 -2.37 50.40
CA SER A 123 -27.82 -1.53 51.55
C SER A 123 -29.05 -1.15 52.37
N SER A 124 -30.18 -0.86 51.73
CA SER A 124 -31.44 -0.60 52.44
C SER A 124 -31.96 -1.85 53.14
N GLY A 125 -31.84 -3.03 52.52
CA GLY A 125 -32.18 -4.31 53.14
C GLY A 125 -31.27 -4.67 54.31
N GLN A 126 -29.97 -4.35 54.22
CA GLN A 126 -29.04 -4.50 55.34
C GLN A 126 -29.41 -3.58 56.51
N LEU A 127 -29.78 -2.33 56.25
CA LEU A 127 -30.26 -1.40 57.28
C LEU A 127 -31.52 -1.91 57.98
N GLU A 128 -32.45 -2.56 57.26
CA GLU A 128 -33.63 -3.19 57.86
C GLU A 128 -33.26 -4.39 58.76
N VAL A 129 -32.31 -5.22 58.33
CA VAL A 129 -31.85 -6.38 59.11
C VAL A 129 -31.10 -5.93 60.37
N ASP A 130 -30.31 -4.87 60.27
CA ASP A 130 -29.53 -4.32 61.37
C ASP A 130 -30.31 -3.34 62.26
N ALA A 131 -31.56 -3.01 61.91
CA ALA A 131 -32.40 -2.04 62.63
C ALA A 131 -32.56 -2.34 64.14
N GLY A 132 -32.49 -3.62 64.54
CA GLY A 132 -32.53 -4.03 65.95
C GLY A 132 -31.23 -3.82 66.73
N ARG A 133 -30.15 -3.37 66.07
CA ARG A 133 -28.81 -3.18 66.65
C ARG A 133 -28.37 -1.71 66.73
N TYR A 134 -29.17 -0.78 66.21
CA TYR A 134 -28.86 0.65 66.23
C TYR A 134 -29.18 1.26 67.60
N GLU A 135 -28.21 1.97 68.18
CA GLU A 135 -28.40 2.77 69.39
C GLU A 135 -29.18 4.07 69.08
N ASP A 136 -28.98 4.66 67.90
CA ASP A 136 -29.66 5.87 67.44
C ASP A 136 -30.65 5.59 66.30
N LEU A 137 -31.93 5.47 66.67
CA LEU A 137 -33.03 5.15 65.75
C LEU A 137 -33.23 6.24 64.67
N ASP A 138 -33.07 7.52 65.03
CA ASP A 138 -33.24 8.64 64.11
C ASP A 138 -32.17 8.66 63.01
N GLU A 139 -30.94 8.27 63.34
CA GLU A 139 -29.86 8.14 62.36
C GLU A 139 -30.12 6.97 61.40
N CYS A 140 -30.56 5.82 61.93
CA CYS A 140 -30.96 4.67 61.12
C CYS A 140 -32.11 5.02 60.16
N LEU A 141 -33.16 5.70 60.65
CA LEU A 141 -34.30 6.12 59.83
C LEU A 141 -33.89 7.13 58.76
N SER A 142 -33.05 8.10 59.10
CA SER A 142 -32.51 9.08 58.15
C SER A 142 -31.72 8.39 57.02
N ASN A 143 -30.82 7.46 57.38
CA ASN A 143 -30.01 6.71 56.42
C ASN A 143 -30.85 5.80 55.52
N TYR A 144 -31.87 5.14 56.09
CA TYR A 144 -32.79 4.29 55.34
C TYR A 144 -33.64 5.10 54.35
N ILE A 145 -34.25 6.20 54.81
CA ILE A 145 -35.07 7.09 53.97
C ILE A 145 -34.20 7.68 52.84
N ASN A 146 -32.98 8.09 53.14
CA ASN A 146 -32.05 8.59 52.13
C ASN A 146 -31.70 7.52 51.09
N ALA A 147 -31.32 6.30 51.52
CA ALA A 147 -31.02 5.19 50.62
C ALA A 147 -32.22 4.85 49.70
N ARG A 148 -33.43 4.81 50.25
CA ARG A 148 -34.65 4.50 49.50
C ARG A 148 -35.05 5.62 48.54
N THR A 149 -34.89 6.88 48.95
CA THR A 149 -35.13 8.05 48.09
C THR A 149 -34.15 8.06 46.91
N GLN A 150 -32.86 7.80 47.16
CA GLN A 150 -31.85 7.71 46.10
C GLN A 150 -32.11 6.53 45.15
N TYR A 151 -32.57 5.39 45.67
CA TYR A 151 -32.95 4.24 44.86
C TYR A 151 -34.10 4.59 43.89
N HIS A 152 -35.20 5.14 44.41
CA HIS A 152 -36.36 5.49 43.59
C HIS A 152 -36.04 6.59 42.58
N LEU A 153 -35.27 7.61 42.97
CA LEU A 153 -34.80 8.65 42.06
C LEU A 153 -33.99 8.05 40.88
N LYS A 154 -33.08 7.12 41.16
CA LYS A 154 -32.29 6.45 40.11
C LYS A 154 -33.16 5.54 39.25
N ARG A 155 -34.17 4.89 39.82
CA ARG A 155 -35.15 4.06 39.09
C ARG A 155 -35.95 4.87 38.08
N GLU A 156 -36.47 6.03 38.48
CA GLU A 156 -37.19 6.94 37.60
C GLU A 156 -36.30 7.49 36.49
N LYS A 157 -35.07 7.88 36.83
CA LYS A 157 -34.06 8.31 35.83
C LYS A 157 -33.73 7.21 34.82
N LEU A 158 -33.60 5.95 35.25
CA LEU A 158 -33.36 4.84 34.34
C LEU A 158 -34.57 4.61 33.42
N ALA A 159 -35.79 4.62 33.97
CA ALA A 159 -37.01 4.42 33.20
C ALA A 159 -37.20 5.49 32.12
N THR A 160 -36.99 6.76 32.47
CA THR A 160 -37.04 7.88 31.52
C THR A 160 -35.93 7.81 30.48
N TRP A 161 -34.71 7.44 30.88
CA TRP A 161 -33.58 7.27 29.94
C TRP A 161 -33.87 6.15 28.92
N ILE A 162 -34.45 5.03 29.34
CA ILE A 162 -34.83 3.95 28.41
C ILE A 162 -35.86 4.45 27.38
N GLN A 163 -36.92 5.10 27.84
CA GLN A 163 -37.95 5.67 26.95
C GLN A 163 -37.40 6.73 25.99
N GLN A 164 -36.49 7.59 26.44
CA GLN A 164 -35.85 8.58 25.58
C GLN A 164 -34.92 7.96 24.53
N GLY A 165 -34.28 6.83 24.84
CA GLY A 165 -33.49 6.06 23.88
C GLY A 165 -34.36 5.49 22.76
N GLU A 166 -35.55 5.00 23.09
CA GLU A 166 -36.53 4.49 22.12
C GLU A 166 -37.10 5.60 21.22
N LEU A 167 -37.18 6.83 21.71
CA LEU A 167 -37.67 8.00 20.95
C LEU A 167 -36.65 8.59 19.98
N LYS A 168 -35.35 8.30 20.14
CA LYS A 168 -34.27 8.79 19.28
C LYS A 168 -33.88 7.80 18.17
N MET A 169 -34.36 6.56 18.25
CA MET A 169 -34.25 5.53 17.21
C MET A 169 -35.35 5.74 16.16
#